data_AF-A0A2T9ZAZ0-F1
#
_entry.id   AF-A0A2T9ZAZ0-F1
#
_cell.length_a   1.000
_cell.length_b   1.000
_cell.length_c   1.000
_cell.angle_alpha   90.00
_cell.angle_beta   90.00
_cell.angle_gamma   90.00
#
_symmetry.space_group_name_H-M   'P 1'
#
loop_
_entity.id
_entity.type
_entity.pdbx_description
1 polymer ?
#
loop_
_entity_poly.entity_id
_entity_poly.type
_entity_poly.pdbx_seq_one_letter_code
_entity_poly.pdbx_strand_id
1 'polypeptide(L)'
;MAQKPEPERVDGKNIEDLTFLKCDLVKIIILDTDPKNFVTPEENAIAAPKFKGDPKDTWLLKSVPFFEYLYMMETDDVRQLLAKFGNYDTMENYEKWEKQIVETLKEDWEKKQHQNEKQGNSVWSYLGSAFGMH
;
A
#
# COMPACT_ATOMS: atom_id res chain seq x y z
N MET A 1 12.58 -39.15 -7.89
CA MET A 1 11.39 -38.40 -7.44
C MET A 1 11.85 -37.50 -6.30
N ALA A 2 11.90 -36.19 -6.49
CA ALA A 2 12.24 -35.29 -5.39
C ALA A 2 11.04 -35.25 -4.42
N GLN A 3 11.27 -35.50 -3.14
CA GLN A 3 10.25 -35.29 -2.10
C GLN A 3 9.84 -33.81 -2.14
N LYS A 4 8.53 -33.55 -2.23
CA LYS A 4 8.00 -32.20 -2.04
C LYS A 4 8.29 -31.84 -0.57
N PRO A 5 8.96 -30.72 -0.28
CA PRO A 5 9.27 -30.37 1.09
C PRO A 5 7.94 -30.05 1.80
N GLU A 6 7.74 -30.63 2.98
CA GLU A 6 6.56 -30.37 3.80
C GLU A 6 6.70 -29.02 4.52
N PRO A 7 5.60 -28.27 4.74
CA PRO A 7 5.66 -27.02 5.50
C PRO A 7 6.22 -27.30 6.90
N GLU A 8 7.24 -26.56 7.30
CA GLU A 8 7.88 -26.73 8.59
C GLU A 8 6.87 -26.43 9.71
N ARG A 9 6.88 -27.27 10.74
CA ARG A 9 6.03 -27.12 11.92
C ARG A 9 6.92 -26.94 13.14
N VAL A 10 7.10 -25.71 13.60
CA VAL A 10 7.77 -25.45 14.88
C VAL A 10 6.71 -25.46 15.98
N ASP A 11 6.94 -26.26 17.02
CA ASP A 11 6.07 -26.39 18.20
C ASP A 11 4.59 -26.71 17.89
N GLY A 12 4.33 -27.49 16.82
CA GLY A 12 2.98 -27.90 16.44
C GLY A 12 2.14 -26.82 15.74
N LYS A 13 2.73 -25.66 15.43
CA LYS A 13 2.09 -24.60 14.63
C LYS A 13 2.45 -24.75 13.16
N ASN A 14 1.49 -24.45 12.29
CA ASN A 14 1.77 -24.35 10.86
C ASN A 14 2.48 -23.02 10.62
N ILE A 15 3.64 -23.08 9.97
CA ILE A 15 4.40 -21.90 9.61
C ILE A 15 4.15 -21.57 8.15
N GLU A 16 3.87 -20.30 7.87
CA GLU A 16 3.79 -19.78 6.51
C GLU A 16 5.17 -19.32 6.05
N ASP A 17 6.02 -20.29 5.68
CA ASP A 17 7.35 -20.00 5.17
C ASP A 17 7.28 -19.67 3.67
N LEU A 18 7.56 -18.40 3.34
CA LEU A 18 7.57 -17.90 1.97
C LEU A 18 8.72 -18.46 1.12
N THR A 19 9.78 -19.00 1.71
CA THR A 19 10.90 -19.58 0.94
C THR A 19 10.50 -20.79 0.10
N PHE A 20 9.37 -21.43 0.44
CA PHE A 20 8.77 -22.50 -0.35
C PHE A 20 8.08 -21.99 -1.63
N LEU A 21 7.73 -20.69 -1.67
CA LEU A 21 7.26 -20.06 -2.89
C LEU A 21 8.48 -19.80 -3.77
N LYS A 22 8.47 -20.36 -4.99
CA LYS A 22 9.51 -20.11 -6.00
C LYS A 22 9.33 -18.74 -6.68
N CYS A 23 8.99 -17.73 -5.89
CA CYS A 23 8.70 -16.37 -6.31
C CYS A 23 9.65 -15.41 -5.60
N ASP A 24 9.91 -14.26 -6.21
CA ASP A 24 10.77 -13.25 -5.61
C ASP A 24 10.04 -12.53 -4.46
N LEU A 25 10.61 -12.58 -3.26
CA LEU A 25 10.00 -12.03 -2.04
C LEU A 25 9.78 -10.51 -2.15
N VAL A 26 10.54 -9.80 -2.99
CA VAL A 26 10.36 -8.35 -3.19
C VAL A 26 9.02 -7.99 -3.84
N LYS A 27 8.28 -8.98 -4.36
CA LYS A 27 6.98 -8.82 -5.02
C LYS A 27 5.84 -9.55 -4.32
N ILE A 28 6.06 -10.08 -3.12
CA ILE A 28 5.08 -10.91 -2.39
C ILE A 28 4.63 -10.19 -1.12
N ILE A 29 3.34 -10.28 -0.82
CA ILE A 29 2.77 -9.82 0.44
C ILE A 29 1.97 -10.97 1.03
N ILE A 30 2.15 -11.26 2.32
CA ILE A 30 1.25 -12.12 3.09
C ILE A 30 0.25 -11.24 3.82
N LEU A 31 -1.00 -11.67 3.79
CA LEU A 31 -2.06 -11.14 4.62
C LEU A 31 -2.54 -12.24 5.57
N ASP A 32 -2.20 -12.14 6.86
CA ASP A 32 -2.63 -13.10 7.88
C ASP A 32 -3.17 -12.36 9.11
N THR A 33 -4.04 -13.03 9.85
CA THR A 33 -4.60 -12.57 11.12
C THR A 33 -3.80 -12.93 12.36
N ASP A 34 -2.84 -13.86 12.25
CA ASP A 34 -1.93 -14.21 13.35
C ASP A 34 -0.48 -13.83 13.03
N PRO A 35 0.06 -12.80 13.69
CA PRO A 35 1.44 -12.37 13.48
C PRO A 35 2.50 -13.44 13.76
N LYS A 36 2.15 -14.48 14.53
CA LYS A 36 3.06 -15.57 14.87
C LYS A 36 3.25 -16.57 13.74
N ASN A 37 2.45 -16.50 12.67
CA ASN A 37 2.62 -17.33 11.49
C ASN A 37 3.71 -16.78 10.54
N PHE A 38 4.13 -15.52 10.73
CA PHE A 38 5.18 -14.85 9.96
C PHE A 38 6.56 -15.32 10.43
N VAL A 39 7.01 -16.50 10.01
CA VAL A 39 8.35 -16.98 10.43
C VAL A 39 9.44 -16.31 9.62
N THR A 40 9.22 -16.00 8.34
CA THR A 40 10.16 -15.23 7.52
C THR A 40 9.57 -14.87 6.14
N PRO A 41 9.81 -13.65 5.62
CA PRO A 41 10.19 -12.42 6.33
C PRO A 41 8.96 -11.66 6.87
N GLU A 42 9.01 -11.19 8.12
CA GLU A 42 7.95 -10.33 8.70
C GLU A 42 7.70 -9.06 7.88
N GLU A 43 8.73 -8.57 7.19
CA GLU A 43 8.68 -7.40 6.28
C GLU A 43 7.73 -7.58 5.07
N ASN A 44 7.34 -8.82 4.75
CA ASN A 44 6.35 -9.11 3.70
C ASN A 44 4.92 -9.20 4.24
N ALA A 45 4.72 -9.06 5.54
CA ALA A 45 3.46 -9.38 6.18
C ALA A 45 2.62 -8.15 6.54
N ILE A 46 1.31 -8.28 6.33
CA ILE A 46 0.28 -7.38 6.86
C ILE A 46 -0.56 -8.18 7.84
N ALA A 47 -0.66 -7.70 9.08
CA ALA A 47 -1.53 -8.28 10.09
C ALA A 47 -2.98 -7.79 9.90
N ALA A 48 -3.83 -8.65 9.34
CA ALA A 48 -5.26 -8.40 9.22
C ALA A 48 -5.98 -8.58 10.56
N PRO A 49 -7.03 -7.80 10.86
CA PRO A 49 -7.89 -8.11 11.99
C PRO A 49 -8.65 -9.41 11.73
N LYS A 50 -8.85 -10.20 12.79
CA LYS A 50 -9.70 -11.40 12.74
C LYS A 50 -11.14 -11.02 12.47
N PHE A 51 -11.70 -11.55 11.39
CA PHE A 51 -13.13 -11.43 11.11
C PHE A 51 -13.94 -12.21 12.16
N LYS A 52 -14.86 -11.52 12.83
CA LYS A 52 -15.69 -12.09 13.91
C LYS A 52 -17.13 -12.40 13.47
N GLY A 53 -17.41 -12.37 12.17
CA GLY A 53 -18.76 -12.60 11.64
C GLY A 53 -19.66 -11.36 11.59
N ASP A 54 -19.14 -10.16 11.87
CA ASP A 54 -19.93 -8.93 11.76
C ASP A 54 -20.15 -8.56 10.28
N PRO A 55 -21.40 -8.57 9.77
CA PRO A 55 -21.67 -8.22 8.38
C PRO A 55 -21.37 -6.74 8.05
N LYS A 56 -21.11 -5.89 9.05
CA LYS A 56 -20.70 -4.50 8.87
C LYS A 56 -19.17 -4.33 8.84
N ASP A 57 -18.41 -5.41 9.02
CA ASP A 57 -16.97 -5.36 8.86
C ASP A 57 -16.63 -4.96 7.41
N THR A 58 -15.84 -3.90 7.28
CA THR A 58 -15.44 -3.32 6.00
C THR A 58 -13.92 -3.24 5.88
N TRP A 59 -13.16 -3.96 6.72
CA TRP A 59 -11.71 -3.84 6.74
C TRP A 59 -11.08 -4.17 5.38
N LEU A 60 -11.53 -5.24 4.72
CA LEU A 60 -11.06 -5.59 3.38
C LEU A 60 -11.34 -4.48 2.35
N LEU A 61 -12.55 -3.89 2.40
CA LEU A 61 -12.89 -2.78 1.51
C LEU A 61 -12.00 -1.55 1.77
N LYS A 62 -11.72 -1.26 3.04
CA LYS A 62 -10.80 -0.17 3.44
C LYS A 62 -9.35 -0.42 3.04
N SER A 63 -8.95 -1.67 2.83
CA SER A 63 -7.60 -2.01 2.39
C SER A 63 -7.36 -1.84 0.89
N VAL A 64 -8.43 -1.76 0.08
CA VAL A 64 -8.32 -1.66 -1.39
C VAL A 64 -7.46 -0.47 -1.84
N PRO A 65 -7.66 0.77 -1.34
CA PRO A 65 -6.86 1.92 -1.79
C PRO A 65 -5.36 1.75 -1.54
N PHE A 66 -4.98 1.09 -0.44
CA PHE A 66 -3.57 0.79 -0.15
C PHE A 66 -2.97 -0.14 -1.22
N PHE A 67 -3.67 -1.20 -1.60
CA PHE A 67 -3.18 -2.13 -2.62
C PHE A 67 -3.18 -1.51 -4.02
N GLU A 68 -4.14 -0.65 -4.33
CA GLU A 68 -4.12 0.16 -5.56
C GLU A 68 -2.92 1.09 -5.61
N TYR A 69 -2.63 1.80 -4.51
CA TYR A 69 -1.45 2.64 -4.36
C TYR A 69 -0.15 1.84 -4.56
N LEU A 70 -0.05 0.67 -3.94
CA LEU A 70 1.10 -0.22 -4.08
C LEU A 70 1.34 -0.62 -5.54
N TYR A 71 0.28 -0.94 -6.27
CA TYR A 71 0.35 -1.23 -7.70
C TYR A 71 0.74 -0.01 -8.54
N MET A 72 0.15 1.16 -8.28
CA MET A 72 0.40 2.40 -9.03
C MET A 72 1.81 2.95 -8.84
N MET A 73 2.42 2.74 -7.67
CA MET A 73 3.77 3.21 -7.39
C MET A 73 4.86 2.40 -8.11
N GLU A 74 4.52 1.29 -8.78
CA GLU A 74 5.46 0.38 -9.45
C GLU A 74 6.67 0.07 -8.56
N THR A 75 6.42 -0.18 -7.28
CA THR A 75 7.47 -0.38 -6.29
C THR A 75 8.32 -1.62 -6.64
N ASP A 76 9.64 -1.41 -6.74
CA ASP A 76 10.61 -2.49 -6.99
C ASP A 76 10.68 -3.50 -5.85
N ASP A 77 10.41 -3.06 -4.61
CA ASP A 77 10.42 -3.87 -3.40
C ASP A 77 9.30 -3.49 -2.43
N VAL A 78 8.25 -4.32 -2.38
CA VAL A 78 7.04 -4.07 -1.59
C VAL A 78 7.32 -3.87 -0.10
N ARG A 79 8.42 -4.44 0.41
CA ARG A 79 8.83 -4.40 1.82
C ARG A 79 9.19 -2.98 2.25
N GLN A 80 9.76 -2.18 1.34
CA GLN A 80 10.08 -0.77 1.62
C GLN A 80 8.82 0.06 1.82
N LEU A 81 7.78 -0.23 1.03
CA LEU A 81 6.49 0.45 1.16
C LEU A 81 5.77 0.02 2.44
N LEU A 82 5.80 -1.27 2.77
CA LEU A 82 5.23 -1.79 4.02
C LEU A 82 5.93 -1.20 5.24
N ALA A 83 7.26 -1.08 5.23
CA ALA A 83 8.04 -0.47 6.30
C ALA A 83 7.63 1.00 6.58
N LYS A 84 7.17 1.74 5.57
CA LYS A 84 6.69 3.13 5.74
C LYS A 84 5.40 3.22 6.58
N PHE A 85 4.53 2.21 6.48
CA PHE A 85 3.22 2.21 7.14
C PHE A 85 3.14 1.24 8.33
N GLY A 86 4.16 0.39 8.50
CA GLY A 86 4.20 -0.65 9.52
C GLY A 86 3.30 -1.84 9.20
N ASN A 87 3.57 -2.99 9.82
CA ASN A 87 2.93 -4.26 9.47
C ASN A 87 1.59 -4.50 10.20
N TYR A 88 1.38 -3.84 11.34
CA TYR A 88 0.20 -4.03 12.19
C TYR A 88 -0.90 -2.99 11.96
N ASP A 89 -0.47 -1.75 11.70
CA ASP A 89 -1.37 -0.59 11.55
C ASP A 89 -1.36 -0.07 10.10
N THR A 90 -0.98 -0.92 9.13
CA THR A 90 -0.71 -0.53 7.73
C THR A 90 -1.84 0.31 7.15
N MET A 91 -3.08 -0.17 7.30
CA MET A 91 -4.25 0.46 6.72
C MET A 91 -4.58 1.79 7.41
N GLU A 92 -4.47 1.85 8.74
CA GLU A 92 -4.75 3.07 9.50
C GLU A 92 -3.71 4.16 9.22
N ASN A 93 -2.44 3.77 9.10
CA ASN A 93 -1.35 4.68 8.79
C ASN A 93 -1.42 5.17 7.34
N TYR A 94 -1.78 4.28 6.40
CA TYR A 94 -2.05 4.67 5.02
C TYR A 94 -3.22 5.66 4.94
N GLU A 95 -4.34 5.38 5.61
CA GLU A 95 -5.52 6.27 5.60
C GLU A 95 -5.20 7.67 6.16
N LYS A 96 -4.41 7.75 7.25
CA LYS A 96 -3.95 9.04 7.81
C LYS A 96 -3.07 9.80 6.82
N TRP A 97 -2.12 9.11 6.20
CA TRP A 97 -1.21 9.69 5.22
C TRP A 97 -1.95 10.16 3.96
N GLU A 98 -2.87 9.36 3.44
CA GLU A 98 -3.70 9.68 2.27
C GLU A 98 -4.55 10.94 2.52
N LYS A 99 -5.20 11.02 3.70
CA LYS A 99 -5.96 12.21 4.10
C LYS A 99 -5.11 13.47 4.14
N GLN A 100 -3.89 13.39 4.68
CA GLN A 100 -2.95 14.52 4.73
C GLN A 100 -2.55 15.00 3.33
N ILE A 101 -2.30 14.07 2.41
CA ILE A 101 -1.97 14.41 1.03
C ILE A 101 -3.15 15.06 0.32
N VAL A 102 -4.34 14.47 0.43
CA VAL A 102 -5.55 15.02 -0.20
C VAL A 102 -5.82 16.44 0.31
N GLU A 103 -5.67 16.69 1.61
CA GLU A 103 -5.84 18.03 2.18
C GLU A 103 -4.79 19.01 1.67
N THR A 104 -3.52 18.62 1.67
CA THR A 104 -2.42 19.45 1.15
C THR A 104 -2.63 19.81 -0.33
N LEU A 105 -3.05 18.83 -1.14
CA LEU A 105 -3.34 19.05 -2.57
C LEU A 105 -4.52 20.00 -2.79
N LYS A 106 -5.56 19.92 -1.94
CA LYS A 106 -6.69 20.87 -1.98
C LYS A 106 -6.23 22.27 -1.64
N GLU A 107 -5.50 22.45 -0.54
CA GLU A 107 -4.99 23.76 -0.13
C GLU A 107 -4.09 24.38 -1.22
N ASP A 108 -3.20 23.59 -1.81
CA ASP A 108 -2.32 24.05 -2.88
C ASP A 108 -3.09 24.42 -4.15
N TRP A 109 -4.15 23.69 -4.47
CA TRP A 109 -5.04 24.02 -5.58
C TRP A 109 -5.79 25.33 -5.32
N GLU A 110 -6.35 25.53 -4.12
CA GLU A 110 -7.02 26.77 -3.71
C GLU A 110 -6.08 27.98 -3.72
N LYS A 111 -4.87 27.84 -3.16
CA LYS A 111 -3.84 28.89 -3.19
C LYS A 111 -3.47 29.28 -4.63
N LYS A 112 -3.36 28.30 -5.54
CA LYS A 112 -3.08 28.55 -6.96
C LYS A 112 -4.27 29.22 -7.68
N GLN A 113 -5.52 28.90 -7.33
CA GLN A 113 -6.69 29.60 -7.87
C GLN A 113 -6.68 31.09 -7.45
N HIS A 114 -6.45 31.37 -6.16
CA HIS A 114 -6.41 32.74 -5.65
C HIS A 114 -5.19 33.55 -6.12
N GLN A 115 -4.07 32.90 -6.46
CA GLN A 115 -2.94 33.55 -7.13
C GLN A 115 -3.24 33.84 -8.62
N ASN A 116 -3.91 32.92 -9.32
CA ASN A 116 -4.33 33.12 -10.71
C ASN A 116 -5.43 34.20 -10.88
N GLU A 117 -6.23 34.49 -9.85
CA GLU A 117 -7.14 35.66 -9.86
C GLU A 117 -6.41 37.01 -9.90
N LYS A 118 -5.11 37.06 -9.53
CA LYS A 118 -4.29 38.29 -9.55
C LYS A 118 -3.44 38.47 -10.82
N GLN A 119 -3.40 37.47 -11.71
CA GLN A 119 -2.74 37.55 -13.02
C GLN A 119 -3.65 36.95 -14.09
N GLY A 120 -4.46 37.81 -14.72
CA GLY A 120 -5.44 37.42 -15.73
C GLY A 120 -4.89 36.50 -16.83
N ASN A 121 -5.71 35.49 -17.18
CA ASN A 121 -5.62 34.61 -18.36
C ASN A 121 -4.42 33.65 -18.48
N SER A 122 -4.16 32.81 -17.46
CA SER A 122 -3.04 31.85 -17.47
C SER A 122 -3.30 30.49 -18.14
N VAL A 123 -4.55 29.99 -18.21
CA VAL A 123 -4.82 28.61 -18.69
C VAL A 123 -4.47 28.40 -20.18
N TRP A 124 -4.73 29.38 -21.04
CA TRP A 124 -4.32 29.33 -22.46
C TRP A 124 -2.81 29.52 -22.64
N SER A 125 -2.14 30.23 -21.73
CA SER A 125 -0.68 30.46 -21.79
C SER A 125 0.14 29.25 -21.34
N TYR A 126 -0.36 28.44 -20.40
CA TYR A 126 0.32 27.20 -19.95
C TYR A 126 0.16 26.06 -20.96
N LEU A 127 -1.00 25.94 -21.64
CA LEU A 127 -1.21 24.91 -22.66
C LEU A 127 -0.42 25.18 -23.95
N GLY A 128 -0.24 26.45 -24.35
CA GLY A 128 0.60 26.79 -25.51
C GLY A 128 2.09 26.50 -25.31
N SER A 129 2.60 26.69 -24.10
CA SER A 129 4.02 26.49 -23.77
C SER A 129 4.39 25.00 -23.56
N ALA A 130 3.46 24.16 -23.10
CA ALA A 130 3.70 22.72 -22.92
C ALA A 130 3.63 21.90 -24.22
N PHE A 131 2.98 22.41 -25.27
CA PHE A 131 2.80 21.69 -26.55
C PHE A 131 3.59 22.27 -27.73
N GLY A 132 4.51 23.21 -27.49
CA GLY A 132 5.52 23.60 -28.48
C GLY A 132 4.98 24.17 -29.79
N MET A 133 3.77 24.74 -29.80
CA MET A 133 3.30 25.52 -30.95
C MET A 133 3.77 26.97 -30.81
N HIS A 134 4.78 27.31 -31.62
CA HIS A 134 5.11 28.69 -31.96
C HIS A 134 4.29 29.14 -33.17
#